data_AF-A0A416U274-F1
#
_entry.id   AF-A0A416U274-F1
#
_cell.length_a   1.000
_cell.length_b   1.000
_cell.length_c   1.000
_cell.angle_alpha   90.00
_cell.angle_beta   90.00
_cell.angle_gamma   90.00
#
_symmetry.space_group_name_H-M   'P 1'
#
loop_
_entity.id
_entity.type
_entity.pdbx_description
1 polymer ?
#
loop_
_entity_poly.entity_id
_entity_poly.type
_entity_poly.pdbx_seq_one_letter_code
_entity_poly.pdbx_strand_id
1 'polypeptide(L)' 'MRDLRPGDVVHCQGIVCTIKEIVWQEPWEWREAYYLEFRDTNGVYRSWKQNYDGGFADLMEIEAE' A
#
# COMPACT_ATOMS: atom_id res chain seq x y z
N MET A 1 -10.43 2.98 7.85
CA MET A 1 -9.50 2.13 7.04
C MET A 1 -8.40 1.60 7.94
N ARG A 2 -7.93 0.35 7.79
CA ARG A 2 -6.76 -0.11 8.56
C ARG A 2 -5.47 0.41 7.94
N ASP A 3 -4.42 0.55 8.73
CA ASP A 3 -3.07 0.76 8.20
C ASP A 3 -2.63 -0.43 7.34
N LEU A 4 -1.91 -0.13 6.27
CA LEU A 4 -1.18 -1.10 5.47
C LEU A 4 -0.04 -1.68 6.29
N ARG A 5 0.40 -2.89 5.93
CA ARG A 5 1.44 -3.64 6.63
C ARG A 5 2.30 -4.39 5.62
N PRO A 6 3.53 -4.80 6.00
CA PRO A 6 4.28 -5.78 5.22
C PRO A 6 3.43 -7.01 4.88
N GLY A 7 3.49 -7.44 3.61
CA GLY A 7 2.67 -8.52 3.06
C GLY A 7 1.45 -8.02 2.27
N ASP A 8 0.93 -6.83 2.55
CA ASP A 8 -0.17 -6.26 1.75
C ASP A 8 0.28 -5.97 0.31
N VAL A 9 -0.67 -6.04 -0.63
CA VAL A 9 -0.41 -5.84 -2.05
C VAL A 9 -0.98 -4.49 -2.49
N VAL A 10 -0.17 -3.72 -3.22
CA VAL A 10 -0.55 -2.40 -3.72
C VAL A 10 -0.53 -2.41 -5.24
N HIS A 11 -1.61 -1.94 -5.84
CA HIS A 11 -1.79 -1.75 -7.27
C HIS A 11 -1.75 -0.24 -7.55
N CYS A 12 -0.83 0.23 -8.40
CA CYS A 12 -0.71 1.66 -8.71
C CYS A 12 0.01 1.87 -10.05
N GLN A 13 -0.48 2.77 -10.91
CA GLN A 13 0.11 3.06 -12.23
C GLN A 13 0.38 1.80 -13.11
N GLY A 14 -0.46 0.77 -13.00
CA GLY A 14 -0.27 -0.51 -13.71
C GLY A 14 0.83 -1.41 -13.13
N ILE A 15 1.43 -1.03 -12.00
CA ILE A 15 2.39 -1.82 -11.24
C ILE A 15 1.66 -2.50 -10.08
N VAL A 16 1.98 -3.78 -9.86
CA VAL A 16 1.54 -4.55 -8.70
C VAL A 16 2.76 -4.91 -7.88
N CYS A 17 2.74 -4.62 -6.58
CA CYS A 17 3.85 -4.95 -5.70
C CYS A 17 3.41 -5.26 -4.27
N THR A 18 4.15 -6.15 -3.63
CA THR A 18 3.97 -6.51 -2.22
C THR A 18 4.82 -5.61 -1.34
N ILE A 19 4.23 -5.08 -0.26
CA ILE A 19 4.94 -4.26 0.72
C ILE A 19 5.90 -5.15 1.52
N LYS A 20 7.18 -4.78 1.58
CA LYS A 20 8.16 -5.40 2.47
C LYS A 20 8.35 -4.59 3.76
N GLU A 21 8.39 -3.27 3.65
CA GLU A 21 8.61 -2.36 4.77
C GLU A 21 7.89 -1.05 4.48
N ILE A 22 7.14 -0.53 5.46
CA ILE A 22 6.49 0.78 5.37
C ILE A 22 7.42 1.81 6.00
N VAL A 23 7.79 2.81 5.23
CA VAL A 23 8.58 3.96 5.69
C VAL A 23 7.66 5.02 6.27
N TRP A 24 6.54 5.28 5.57
CA TRP A 24 5.52 6.22 6.01
C TRP A 24 4.19 5.89 5.34
N GLN A 25 3.08 6.14 6.04
CA GLN A 25 1.76 6.03 5.45
C GLN A 25 0.79 7.05 6.06
N GLU A 26 -0.18 7.49 5.27
CA GLU A 26 -1.32 8.28 5.73
C GLU A 26 -2.60 7.75 5.07
N PRO A 27 -3.50 7.11 5.86
CA PRO A 27 -4.79 6.66 5.35
C PRO A 27 -5.73 7.85 5.15
N TRP A 28 -6.35 7.93 3.97
CA TRP A 28 -7.35 8.93 3.62
C TRP A 28 -8.73 8.27 3.58
N GLU A 29 -9.35 8.15 4.76
CA GLU A 29 -10.60 7.38 4.93
C GLU A 29 -11.74 7.83 4.02
N TRP A 30 -11.87 9.15 3.78
CA TRP A 30 -12.93 9.72 2.95
C TRP A 30 -12.75 9.47 1.43
N ARG A 31 -11.57 8.99 1.01
CA ARG A 31 -11.23 8.66 -0.40
C ARG A 31 -10.92 7.19 -0.60
N GLU A 32 -10.96 6.40 0.46
CA GLU A 32 -10.53 4.99 0.43
C GLU A 32 -9.15 4.82 -0.23
N ALA A 33 -8.21 5.69 0.11
CA ALA A 33 -6.88 5.74 -0.49
C ALA A 33 -5.78 5.92 0.56
N TYR A 34 -4.56 5.54 0.20
CA TYR A 34 -3.38 5.74 1.01
C TYR A 34 -2.36 6.62 0.29
N TYR A 35 -1.71 7.50 1.04
CA TYR A 35 -0.40 8.00 0.66
C TYR A 35 0.64 7.13 1.34
N LEU A 36 1.52 6.52 0.55
CA LEU A 36 2.37 5.44 1.02
C LEU A 36 3.80 5.63 0.53
N GLU A 37 4.74 5.59 1.45
CA GLU A 37 6.16 5.40 1.19
C GLU A 37 6.59 4.04 1.73
N PHE A 38 7.14 3.21 0.87
CA PHE A 38 7.45 1.82 1.23
C PHE A 38 8.56 1.26 0.36
N ARG A 39 9.17 0.18 0.85
CA ARG A 39 10.03 -0.69 0.06
C ARG A 39 9.26 -1.94 -0.32
N ASP A 40 9.31 -2.31 -1.59
CA ASP A 40 8.73 -3.56 -2.07
C ASP A 40 9.66 -4.76 -1.82
N THR A 41 9.16 -5.97 -2.07
CA THR A 41 9.93 -7.21 -1.92
C THR A 41 11.11 -7.33 -2.87
N ASN A 42 11.13 -6.56 -3.97
CA ASN A 42 12.27 -6.45 -4.89
C ASN A 42 13.33 -5.45 -4.41
N GLY A 43 13.11 -4.77 -3.28
CA GLY A 43 14.01 -3.77 -2.72
C GLY A 43 13.87 -2.38 -3.34
N VAL A 44 12.84 -2.13 -4.16
CA VAL A 44 12.58 -0.84 -4.76
C VAL A 44 11.81 0.04 -3.79
N TYR A 45 12.31 1.25 -3.55
CA TYR A 45 11.57 2.27 -2.80
C TYR A 45 10.54 2.96 -3.68
N ARG A 46 9.33 3.14 -3.15
CA ARG A 46 8.18 3.72 -3.85
C ARG A 46 7.48 4.74 -2.95
N SER A 47 7.03 5.84 -3.55
CA SER A 47 6.22 6.87 -2.92
C SER A 47 5.01 7.12 -3.80
N TRP A 48 3.83 6.67 -3.35
CA TRP A 48 2.61 6.66 -4.15
C TRP A 48 1.47 7.36 -3.42
N LYS A 49 0.75 8.18 -4.17
CA LYS A 49 -0.50 8.80 -3.77
C LYS A 49 -1.61 8.15 -4.57
N GLN A 50 -2.14 7.05 -4.07
CA GLN A 50 -3.09 6.19 -4.80
C GLN A 50 -4.24 6.95 -5.47
N ASN A 51 -4.72 8.00 -4.82
CA ASN A 51 -5.81 8.87 -5.29
C ASN A 51 -5.47 9.69 -6.55
N TYR A 52 -4.19 9.98 -6.79
CA TYR A 52 -3.71 10.69 -7.98
C TYR A 52 -3.08 9.71 -9.00
N ASP A 53 -2.45 8.66 -8.49
CA ASP A 53 -1.71 7.68 -9.27
C ASP A 53 -2.59 6.53 -9.80
N GLY A 54 -3.89 6.55 -9.47
CA GLY A 54 -4.89 5.59 -9.94
C GLY A 54 -4.72 4.20 -9.32
N GLY A 55 -4.35 4.14 -8.03
CA GLY A 55 -4.06 2.90 -7.32
C GLY A 55 -5.04 2.52 -6.22
N PHE A 56 -5.00 1.27 -5.78
CA PHE A 56 -5.70 0.73 -4.61
C PHE A 56 -4.84 -0.35 -3.92
N ALA A 57 -5.18 -0.75 -2.70
CA ALA A 57 -4.45 -1.77 -1.95
C ALA A 57 -5.37 -2.94 -1.60
N ASP A 58 -4.91 -4.16 -1.87
CA ASP A 58 -5.55 -5.39 -1.41
C ASP A 58 -5.05 -5.70 -0.01
N LEU A 59 -5.98 -5.60 0.94
CA LEU A 59 -5.74 -5.89 2.34
C LEU A 59 -5.80 -7.40 2.52
N MET A 60 -4.68 -8.05 2.85
CA MET A 60 -4.77 -9.45 3.26
C MET A 60 -5.53 -9.53 4.59
N GLU A 61 -6.63 -10.29 4.63
CA GLU A 61 -7.26 -10.69 5.88
C GLU A 61 -6.33 -11.66 6.58
N ILE A 62 -5.96 -11.35 7.82
CA ILE A 62 -5.25 -12.31 8.67
C ILE A 62 -6.35 -13.14 9.32
N GLU A 63 -6.50 -14.41 8.93
CA GLU A 63 -7.28 -15.36 9.72
C GLU A 63 -6.69 -15.36 11.14
N ALA A 64 -7.47 -14.89 12.10
CA ALA A 64 -7.09 -14.95 13.51
C ALA A 64 -7.10 -16.42 13.93
N GLU A 65 -5.91 -16.97 14.20
CA GLU A 65 -5.73 -18.26 14.91
C GLU A 65 -6.35 -18.21 16.32
#